data_AF-A0A7K2X272-F1
#
_entry.id   AF-A0A7K2X272-F1
#
_cell.length_a   1.000
_cell.length_b   1.000
_cell.length_c   1.000
_cell.angle_alpha   90.00
_cell.angle_beta   90.00
_cell.angle_gamma   90.00
#
_symmetry.space_group_name_H-M   'P 1'
#
loop_
_entity.id
_entity.type
_entity.pdbx_description
1 polymer ?
#
loop_
_entity_poly.entity_id
_entity_poly.type
_entity_poly.pdbx_seq_one_letter_code
_entity_poly.pdbx_strand_id
1 'polypeptide(L)'
;MAVRRRSSRPERPERFVPDFDPDFGDRALTEARHDIVIGRWQGVRDLLAATGDDWARRTHRIRLLSHAAAGSSTVETWWAAEPGNPDAAVLRAATEVVR
;
A
#
# COMPACT_ATOMS: atom_id res chain seq x y z
N MET A 1 31.05 42.90 33.85
CA MET A 1 29.59 42.66 33.74
C MET A 1 29.26 42.40 32.27
N ALA A 2 28.48 41.44 31.80
CA ALA A 2 28.02 40.14 32.25
C ALA A 2 27.58 39.42 30.96
N VAL A 3 28.23 38.30 30.60
CA VAL A 3 27.84 37.47 29.45
C VAL A 3 26.51 36.80 29.79
N ARG A 4 25.44 37.14 29.08
CA ARG A 4 24.18 36.40 29.12
C ARG A 4 24.44 35.04 28.50
N ARG A 5 24.63 34.01 29.33
CA ARG A 5 24.57 32.61 28.93
C ARG A 5 23.22 32.39 28.25
N ARG A 6 23.23 32.14 26.95
CA ARG A 6 22.07 31.66 26.20
C ARG A 6 21.79 30.27 26.75
N SER A 7 20.73 30.14 27.54
CA SER A 7 20.29 28.87 28.10
C SER A 7 19.96 27.92 26.95
N SER A 8 20.85 26.96 26.68
CA SER A 8 20.57 25.82 25.82
C SER A 8 19.46 25.03 26.50
N ARG A 9 18.23 25.19 26.00
CA ARG A 9 17.09 24.38 26.39
C ARG A 9 17.45 22.94 25.97
N PRO A 10 17.42 21.94 26.87
CA PRO A 10 17.72 20.58 26.47
C PRO A 10 16.72 20.18 25.38
N GLU A 11 17.23 19.79 24.21
CA GLU A 11 16.42 19.20 23.16
C GLU A 11 15.70 17.99 23.76
N ARG A 12 14.38 17.99 23.65
CA ARG A 12 13.56 16.86 24.08
C ARG A 12 14.09 15.66 23.29
N PRO A 13 14.46 14.53 23.93
CA PRO A 13 14.92 13.36 23.20
C PRO A 13 13.87 13.04 22.14
N GLU A 14 14.32 12.88 20.88
CA GLU A 14 13.43 12.53 19.79
C GLU A 14 12.61 11.32 20.20
N ARG A 15 11.29 11.45 20.09
CA ARG A 15 10.36 10.43 20.54
C ARG A 15 10.60 9.21 19.64
N PHE A 16 10.98 8.08 20.22
CA PHE A 16 11.08 6.82 19.48
C PHE A 16 9.73 6.51 18.81
N VAL A 17 9.75 6.41 17.48
CA VAL A 17 8.62 5.95 16.66
C VAL A 17 9.08 4.66 15.98
N PRO A 18 8.53 3.49 16.34
CA PRO A 18 8.86 2.25 15.66
C PRO A 18 8.43 2.32 14.19
N ASP A 19 9.30 1.86 13.30
CA ASP A 19 8.96 1.60 11.91
C ASP A 19 8.34 0.20 11.80
N PHE A 20 7.10 0.13 11.33
CA PHE A 20 6.36 -1.13 11.20
C PHE A 20 6.28 -1.50 9.73
N ASP A 21 6.64 -2.73 9.39
CA ASP A 21 6.43 -3.27 8.06
C ASP A 21 4.92 -3.39 7.77
N PRO A 22 4.37 -2.56 6.87
CA PRO A 22 2.95 -2.61 6.56
C PRO A 22 2.53 -3.92 5.91
N ASP A 23 3.46 -4.61 5.24
CA ASP A 23 3.18 -5.84 4.49
C ASP A 23 3.33 -7.09 5.36
N PHE A 24 3.70 -6.96 6.65
CA PHE A 24 3.88 -8.07 7.60
C PHE A 24 4.76 -9.22 7.06
N GLY A 25 5.80 -8.89 6.31
CA GLY A 25 6.70 -9.86 5.66
C GLY A 25 6.13 -10.50 4.39
N ASP A 26 4.96 -10.07 3.90
CA ASP A 26 4.35 -10.55 2.66
C ASP A 26 5.08 -9.98 1.44
N ARG A 27 6.25 -10.55 1.13
CA ARG A 27 7.11 -10.10 0.03
C ARG A 27 6.40 -10.02 -1.32
N ALA A 28 5.49 -10.96 -1.60
CA ALA A 28 4.75 -10.97 -2.85
C ALA A 28 3.78 -9.77 -2.94
N LEU A 29 3.22 -9.33 -1.79
CA LEU A 29 2.47 -8.09 -1.72
C LEU A 29 3.36 -6.86 -1.92
N THR A 30 4.55 -6.84 -1.31
CA THR A 30 5.53 -5.75 -1.51
C THR A 30 5.89 -5.57 -2.98
N GLU A 31 6.17 -6.66 -3.69
CA GLU A 31 6.49 -6.65 -5.11
C GLU A 31 5.28 -6.17 -5.95
N ALA A 32 4.09 -6.71 -5.69
CA ALA A 32 2.86 -6.33 -6.39
C ALA A 32 2.49 -4.85 -6.19
N ARG A 33 2.76 -4.28 -5.00
CA ARG A 33 2.57 -2.85 -4.73
C ARG A 33 3.51 -1.95 -5.54
N HIS A 34 4.74 -2.39 -5.80
CA HIS A 34 5.64 -1.67 -6.69
C HIS A 34 5.17 -1.79 -8.15
N ASP A 35 4.80 -2.99 -8.58
CA ASP A 35 4.34 -3.26 -9.94
C ASP A 35 3.11 -2.43 -10.33
N ILE A 36 2.10 -2.36 -9.44
CA ILE A 36 0.86 -1.64 -9.74
C ILE A 36 1.08 -0.12 -9.90
N VAL A 37 2.03 0.45 -9.14
CA VAL A 37 2.40 1.88 -9.23
C VAL A 37 3.04 2.19 -10.59
N ILE A 38 3.78 1.24 -11.17
CA ILE A 38 4.42 1.41 -12.49
C ILE A 38 3.58 0.86 -13.65
N GLY A 39 2.29 0.57 -13.42
CA GLY A 39 1.36 0.16 -14.48
C GLY A 39 1.29 -1.34 -14.76
N ARG A 40 1.97 -2.19 -13.98
CA ARG A 40 1.98 -3.65 -14.15
C ARG A 40 0.95 -4.29 -13.22
N TRP A 41 -0.14 -4.78 -13.79
CA TRP A 41 -1.24 -5.38 -13.02
C TRP A 41 -1.20 -6.90 -12.97
N GLN A 42 -0.42 -7.57 -13.83
CA GLN A 42 -0.40 -9.02 -13.95
C GLN A 42 0.08 -9.69 -12.65
N GLY A 43 1.12 -9.15 -12.00
CA GLY A 43 1.58 -9.66 -10.71
C GLY A 43 0.53 -9.54 -9.60
N VAL A 44 -0.28 -8.49 -9.62
CA VAL A 44 -1.40 -8.28 -8.68
C VAL A 44 -2.50 -9.30 -8.93
N ARG A 45 -2.87 -9.54 -10.20
CA ARG A 45 -3.85 -10.56 -10.58
C ARG A 45 -3.42 -11.93 -10.08
N ASP A 46 -2.18 -12.33 -10.36
CA ASP A 46 -1.67 -13.64 -10.01
C ASP A 46 -1.57 -13.79 -8.47
N LEU A 47 -1.18 -12.73 -7.76
CA LEU A 47 -1.18 -12.68 -6.30
C LEU A 47 -2.58 -12.91 -5.69
N LEU A 48 -3.59 -12.19 -6.18
CA LEU A 48 -4.96 -12.27 -5.65
C LEU A 48 -5.62 -13.61 -5.98
N ALA A 49 -5.37 -14.16 -7.17
CA ALA A 49 -5.78 -15.51 -7.55
C ALA A 49 -5.15 -16.57 -6.63
N ALA A 50 -3.83 -16.49 -6.39
CA ALA A 50 -3.11 -17.43 -5.52
C ALA A 50 -3.48 -17.30 -4.03
N THR A 51 -4.07 -16.18 -3.60
CA THR A 51 -4.52 -15.99 -2.20
C THR A 51 -5.67 -16.92 -1.84
N GLY A 52 -6.50 -17.30 -2.82
CA GLY A 52 -7.68 -18.14 -2.61
C GLY A 52 -8.62 -17.56 -1.54
N ASP A 53 -9.12 -18.45 -0.68
CA ASP A 53 -10.14 -18.17 0.35
C ASP A 53 -9.57 -17.75 1.72
N ASP A 54 -8.28 -17.40 1.80
CA ASP A 54 -7.74 -16.75 3.00
C ASP A 54 -8.26 -15.30 3.06
N TRP A 55 -9.49 -15.15 3.55
CA TRP A 55 -10.23 -13.88 3.54
C TRP A 55 -9.53 -12.78 4.34
N ALA A 56 -8.83 -13.13 5.43
CA ALA A 56 -8.09 -12.17 6.22
C ALA A 56 -6.90 -11.61 5.41
N ARG A 57 -6.10 -12.50 4.82
CA ARG A 57 -4.96 -12.11 3.98
C ARG A 57 -5.42 -11.38 2.72
N ARG A 58 -6.48 -11.85 2.09
CA ARG A 58 -7.09 -11.24 0.89
C ARG A 58 -7.53 -9.80 1.16
N THR A 59 -8.26 -9.58 2.25
CA THR A 59 -8.73 -8.23 2.63
C THR A 59 -7.56 -7.30 2.90
N HIS A 60 -6.53 -7.79 3.61
CA HIS A 60 -5.32 -7.01 3.89
C HIS A 60 -4.59 -6.61 2.59
N ARG A 61 -4.36 -7.57 1.68
CA ARG A 61 -3.72 -7.33 0.37
C ARG A 61 -4.49 -6.31 -0.46
N ILE A 62 -5.81 -6.48 -0.61
CA ILE A 62 -6.67 -5.56 -1.37
C ILE A 62 -6.57 -4.14 -0.81
N ARG A 63 -6.60 -3.99 0.53
CA ARG A 63 -6.50 -2.67 1.17
C ARG A 63 -5.18 -1.98 0.84
N LEU A 64 -4.03 -2.68 0.91
CA LEU A 64 -2.74 -2.03 0.62
C LEU A 64 -2.56 -1.76 -0.88
N LEU A 65 -3.05 -2.66 -1.73
CA LEU A 65 -3.04 -2.46 -3.18
C LEU A 65 -3.92 -1.28 -3.62
N SER A 66 -5.09 -1.08 -2.98
CA SER A 66 -5.97 0.04 -3.34
C SER A 66 -5.33 1.39 -3.06
N HIS A 67 -4.64 1.53 -1.92
CA HIS A 67 -3.89 2.75 -1.60
C HIS A 67 -2.71 2.96 -2.55
N ALA A 68 -2.00 1.89 -2.93
CA ALA A 68 -0.91 1.98 -3.91
C ALA A 68 -1.42 2.39 -5.31
N ALA A 69 -2.61 1.94 -5.69
CA ALA A 69 -3.21 2.23 -6.99
C ALA A 69 -3.91 3.60 -7.09
N ALA A 70 -4.26 4.23 -5.97
CA ALA A 70 -5.14 5.41 -5.91
C ALA A 70 -4.73 6.57 -6.84
N GLY A 71 -3.41 6.77 -7.01
CA GLY A 71 -2.84 7.81 -7.88
C GLY A 71 -2.62 7.41 -9.34
N SER A 72 -3.11 6.25 -9.78
CA SER A 72 -2.88 5.69 -11.12
C SER A 72 -4.18 5.24 -11.78
N SER A 73 -4.12 4.95 -13.09
CA SER A 73 -5.20 4.31 -13.86
C SER A 73 -4.96 2.80 -14.12
N THR A 74 -4.02 2.20 -13.38
CA THR A 74 -3.58 0.82 -13.60
C THR A 74 -4.71 -0.18 -13.37
N VAL A 75 -5.56 0.06 -12.37
CA VAL A 75 -6.66 -0.85 -12.02
C VAL A 75 -7.79 -0.77 -13.04
N GLU A 76 -8.06 0.41 -13.59
CA GLU A 76 -9.00 0.62 -14.69
C GLU A 76 -8.50 -0.06 -15.97
N THR A 77 -7.19 0.00 -16.22
CA THR A 77 -6.54 -0.70 -17.34
C THR A 77 -6.68 -2.22 -17.20
N TRP A 78 -6.45 -2.76 -15.99
CA TRP A 78 -6.68 -4.18 -15.71
C TRP A 78 -8.14 -4.56 -15.91
N TRP A 79 -9.07 -3.81 -15.33
CA TRP A 79 -10.52 -4.05 -15.47
C TRP A 79 -10.96 -4.05 -16.93
N ALA A 80 -10.45 -3.13 -17.76
CA ALA A 80 -10.75 -3.10 -19.19
C ALA A 80 -10.20 -4.32 -19.94
N ALA A 81 -9.04 -4.82 -19.54
CA ALA A 81 -8.43 -6.02 -20.12
C ALA A 81 -9.16 -7.31 -19.68
N GLU A 82 -9.67 -7.36 -18.46
CA GLU A 82 -10.35 -8.53 -17.88
C GLU A 82 -11.67 -8.15 -17.16
N PRO A 83 -12.73 -7.75 -17.88
CA PRO A 83 -13.97 -7.25 -17.24
C PRO A 83 -14.76 -8.30 -16.44
N GLY A 84 -14.46 -9.59 -16.62
CA GLY A 84 -15.09 -10.68 -15.88
C GLY A 84 -14.33 -11.08 -14.61
N ASN A 85 -13.17 -10.48 -14.34
CA ASN A 85 -12.33 -10.86 -13.21
C ASN A 85 -12.87 -10.21 -11.91
N PRO A 86 -13.34 -11.00 -10.93
CA PRO A 86 -13.88 -10.45 -9.69
C PRO A 86 -12.84 -9.65 -8.89
N ASP A 87 -11.56 -10.00 -9.01
CA ASP A 87 -10.49 -9.33 -8.26
C ASP A 87 -10.21 -7.94 -8.82
N ALA A 88 -10.27 -7.81 -10.13
CA ALA A 88 -10.21 -6.52 -10.81
C ALA A 88 -11.39 -5.63 -10.39
N ALA A 89 -12.60 -6.19 -10.31
CA ALA A 89 -13.79 -5.45 -9.85
C ALA A 89 -13.64 -4.94 -8.42
N VAL A 90 -13.24 -5.82 -7.50
CA VAL A 90 -13.10 -5.50 -6.08
C VAL A 90 -11.97 -4.50 -5.86
N LEU A 91 -10.81 -4.70 -6.49
CA LEU A 91 -9.70 -3.76 -6.35
C LEU A 91 -10.05 -2.38 -6.91
N ARG A 92 -10.79 -2.33 -8.03
CA ARG A 92 -11.30 -1.06 -8.58
C ARG A 92 -12.21 -0.36 -7.58
N ALA A 93 -13.23 -1.05 -7.07
CA ALA A 93 -14.15 -0.49 -6.08
C ALA A 93 -13.41 -0.02 -4.82
N ALA A 94 -12.45 -0.79 -4.31
CA ALA A 94 -11.64 -0.42 -3.16
C ALA A 94 -10.74 0.80 -3.44
N THR A 95 -10.24 0.95 -4.67
CA THR A 95 -9.42 2.10 -5.09
C THR A 95 -10.26 3.38 -5.15
N GLU A 96 -11.49 3.31 -5.67
CA GLU A 96 -12.40 4.47 -5.68
C GLU A 96 -12.77 4.96 -4.28
N VAL A 97 -12.78 4.08 -3.26
CA VAL A 97 -13.07 4.47 -1.87
C VAL A 97 -11.92 5.27 -1.23
N VAL A 98 -10.68 5.08 -1.69
CA VAL A 98 -9.48 5.69 -1.08
C VAL A 98 -8.90 6.85 -1.88
N ARG A 99 -9.44 7.13 -3.07
CA ARG A 99 -9.05 8.22 -3.97
C ARG A 99 -9.75 9.54 -3.57
#